data_AF-A0A7J7MP42-F1
#
_entry.id   AF-A0A7J7MP42-F1
#
_cell.length_a   1.000
_cell.length_b   1.000
_cell.length_c   1.000
_cell.angle_alpha   90.00
_cell.angle_beta   90.00
_cell.angle_gamma   90.00
#
_symmetry.space_group_name_H-M   'P 1'
#
loop_
_entity.id
_entity.type
_entity.pdbx_description
1 polymer ?
#
loop_
_entity_poly.entity_id
_entity_poly.type
_entity_poly.pdbx_seq_one_letter_code
_entity_poly.pdbx_strand_id
1 'polypeptide(L)'
;MCFIFDNFYSTETIFSSFPALETLVIKECDFSVMRYFTIFSLKLKSLTIQLGVKQQYWAKGLTSGLNNVLFRISAPALVSASFEFDEGSRIQECIFENLHCLMEAHVRIRNISYSRQHIISQILEGLRYARSLTMDAIDFPVIRHKVFHEVKVITLYTHTVLTKFSKYVSFDLWVVSTQCSSSAETSVQTEAESSHNLLQHLKSVEICGFRRIALEIELVSFLLKNAAALKKLNLIVR
;
A
#
# COMPACT_ATOMS: atom_id res chain seq x y z
N MET A 1 4.39 -11.86 24.48
CA MET A 1 3.56 -11.04 25.38
C MET A 1 2.29 -10.68 24.61
N CYS A 2 1.12 -11.03 25.13
CA CYS A 2 -0.17 -10.68 24.51
C CYS A 2 -0.66 -9.41 25.21
N PHE A 3 -0.89 -8.34 24.46
CA PHE A 3 -1.44 -7.10 25.00
C PHE A 3 -2.94 -7.09 24.70
N ILE A 4 -3.76 -7.12 25.75
CA ILE A 4 -5.18 -6.78 25.64
C ILE A 4 -5.26 -5.28 25.84
N PHE A 5 -5.70 -4.57 24.81
CA PHE A 5 -5.84 -3.13 24.89
C PHE A 5 -7.28 -2.77 25.23
N ASP A 6 -7.50 -2.27 26.43
CA ASP A 6 -8.77 -1.64 26.77
C ASP A 6 -8.86 -0.23 26.18
N ASN A 7 -10.08 0.17 25.81
CA ASN A 7 -10.40 1.42 25.08
C ASN A 7 -9.97 2.71 25.80
N PHE A 8 -9.46 2.61 27.02
CA PHE A 8 -9.11 3.74 27.89
C PHE A 8 -7.66 4.20 27.75
N TYR A 9 -6.76 3.36 27.23
CA TYR A 9 -5.35 3.71 27.09
C TYR A 9 -4.98 3.98 25.63
N SER A 10 -4.44 5.17 25.38
CA SER A 10 -3.80 5.45 24.09
C SER A 10 -2.63 4.50 23.91
N THR A 11 -2.56 3.84 22.75
CA THR A 11 -1.42 3.02 22.32
C THR A 11 -0.11 3.81 22.37
N GLU A 12 -0.17 5.13 22.21
CA GLU A 12 0.94 6.05 22.39
C GLU A 12 1.59 5.96 23.79
N THR A 13 0.78 5.89 24.85
CA THR A 13 1.27 5.78 26.23
C THR A 13 1.99 4.44 26.46
N ILE A 14 1.52 3.39 25.80
CA ILE A 14 2.12 2.06 25.91
C ILE A 14 3.49 2.05 25.25
N PHE A 15 3.59 2.50 24.00
CA PHE A 15 4.86 2.43 23.26
C PHE A 15 5.91 3.44 23.75
N SER A 16 5.48 4.60 24.26
CA SER A 16 6.38 5.58 24.90
C SER A 16 7.03 5.06 26.18
N SER A 17 6.43 4.06 26.84
CA SER A 17 7.00 3.40 28.02
C SER A 17 8.17 2.47 27.70
N PHE A 18 8.48 2.21 26.42
CA PHE A 18 9.59 1.34 26.01
C PHE A 18 10.64 2.10 25.19
N PRO A 19 11.44 3.00 25.80
CA PRO A 19 12.39 3.87 25.10
C PRO A 19 13.57 3.14 24.44
N ALA A 20 13.72 1.83 24.68
CA ALA A 20 14.74 0.97 24.06
C ALA A 20 14.16 -0.03 23.04
N LEU A 21 12.87 0.04 22.73
CA LEU A 21 12.21 -0.91 21.83
C LEU A 21 12.67 -0.70 20.38
N GLU A 22 13.48 -1.63 19.87
CA GLU A 22 13.98 -1.59 18.49
C GLU A 22 13.16 -2.43 17.51
N THR A 23 12.41 -3.42 17.98
CA THR A 23 11.60 -4.31 17.15
C THR A 23 10.22 -4.49 17.77
N LEU A 24 9.18 -4.29 16.96
CA LEU A 24 7.79 -4.48 17.36
C LEU A 24 7.07 -5.37 16.35
N VAL A 25 6.43 -6.42 16.86
CA VAL A 25 5.65 -7.37 16.06
C VAL A 25 4.25 -7.46 16.64
N ILE A 26 3.27 -7.07 15.84
CA ILE A 26 1.85 -7.11 16.16
C ILE A 26 1.20 -8.07 15.17
N LYS A 27 0.70 -9.19 15.67
CA LYS A 27 0.08 -10.22 14.86
C LYS A 27 -1.17 -10.69 15.57
N GLU A 28 -2.25 -10.83 14.80
CA GLU A 28 -3.49 -11.44 15.28
C GLU A 28 -4.07 -10.76 16.54
N CYS A 29 -3.81 -9.47 16.71
CA CYS A 29 -4.38 -8.69 17.82
C CYS A 29 -5.79 -8.21 17.47
N ASP A 30 -6.70 -8.28 18.45
CA ASP A 30 -8.04 -7.71 18.31
C ASP A 30 -8.01 -6.22 18.67
N PHE A 31 -8.45 -5.40 17.73
CA PHE A 31 -8.56 -3.95 17.85
C PHE A 31 -10.00 -3.48 17.64
N SER A 32 -10.98 -4.36 17.81
CA SER A 32 -12.40 -4.10 17.57
C SER A 32 -12.96 -2.92 18.35
N VAL A 33 -12.42 -2.66 19.55
CA VAL A 33 -12.83 -1.54 20.41
C VAL A 33 -12.03 -0.25 20.18
N MET A 34 -10.86 -0.33 19.55
CA MET A 34 -9.99 0.84 19.37
C MET A 34 -10.51 1.77 18.28
N ARG A 35 -10.40 3.09 18.51
CA ARG A 35 -10.58 4.12 17.46
C ARG A 35 -9.26 4.64 16.91
N TYR A 36 -8.22 4.64 17.74
CA TYR A 36 -6.91 5.18 17.41
C TYR A 36 -5.83 4.15 17.69
N PHE A 37 -5.03 3.87 16.68
CA PHE A 37 -3.85 3.03 16.80
C PHE A 37 -2.62 3.86 16.40
N THR A 38 -1.86 4.30 17.39
CA THR A 38 -0.71 5.20 17.21
C THR A 38 0.56 4.54 17.71
N ILE A 39 1.57 4.47 16.85
CA ILE A 39 2.94 4.09 17.23
C ILE A 39 3.84 5.31 17.09
N PHE A 40 4.41 5.75 18.21
CA PHE A 40 5.49 6.73 18.24
C PHE A 40 6.72 6.10 18.88
N SER A 41 7.84 6.03 18.16
CA SER A 41 9.10 5.55 18.72
C SER A 41 10.32 6.10 18.01
N LEU A 42 11.26 6.66 18.79
CA LEU A 42 12.52 7.20 18.28
C LEU A 42 13.57 6.11 17.99
N LYS A 43 13.42 4.90 18.54
CA LYS A 43 14.42 3.82 18.41
C LYS A 43 13.93 2.59 17.65
N LEU A 44 12.65 2.56 17.26
CA LEU A 44 12.08 1.43 16.54
C LEU A 44 12.72 1.30 15.15
N LYS A 45 13.44 0.20 14.92
CA LYS A 45 14.14 -0.14 13.67
C LYS A 45 13.33 -1.10 12.79
N SER A 46 12.52 -1.96 13.40
CA SER A 46 11.73 -2.98 12.71
C SER A 46 10.29 -2.98 13.21
N LEU A 47 9.34 -2.94 12.28
CA LEU A 47 7.91 -2.99 12.57
C LEU A 47 7.22 -4.04 11.68
N THR A 48 6.53 -4.98 12.31
CA THR A 48 5.65 -5.93 11.60
C THR A 48 4.24 -5.83 12.17
N ILE A 49 3.27 -5.56 11.30
CA ILE A 49 1.87 -5.45 11.64
C ILE A 49 1.07 -6.36 10.70
N GLN A 50 0.44 -7.37 11.27
CA GLN A 50 -0.41 -8.33 10.56
C GLN A 50 -1.82 -8.29 11.15
N LEU A 51 -2.68 -7.54 10.48
CA LEU A 51 -4.06 -7.27 10.85
C LEU A 51 -4.96 -8.05 9.88
N GLY A 52 -5.45 -9.19 10.34
CA GLY A 52 -6.27 -10.07 9.53
C GLY A 52 -7.11 -10.98 10.40
N VAL A 53 -8.32 -11.25 9.92
CA VAL A 53 -9.23 -12.18 10.59
C VAL A 53 -8.82 -13.57 10.16
N LYS A 54 -8.46 -14.47 11.09
CA LYS A 54 -8.42 -15.89 10.73
C LYS A 54 -9.80 -16.28 10.23
N GLN A 55 -9.91 -16.82 9.01
CA GLN A 55 -11.19 -17.20 8.38
C GLN A 55 -12.12 -17.98 9.33
N GLN A 56 -11.56 -18.72 10.29
CA GLN A 56 -12.29 -19.44 11.34
C GLN A 56 -13.24 -18.57 12.19
N TYR A 57 -13.00 -17.25 12.32
CA TYR A 57 -13.88 -16.37 13.10
C TYR A 57 -15.14 -15.96 12.33
N TRP A 58 -15.11 -15.99 10.99
CA TRP A 58 -16.27 -15.65 10.16
C TRP A 58 -17.40 -16.67 10.38
N ALA A 59 -17.06 -17.94 10.55
CA ALA A 59 -18.03 -19.02 10.84
C ALA A 59 -18.78 -18.81 12.16
N LYS A 60 -18.27 -17.97 13.08
CA LYS A 60 -18.88 -17.68 14.38
C LYS A 60 -19.62 -16.33 14.41
N GLY A 61 -19.74 -15.62 13.29
CA GLY A 61 -20.37 -14.31 13.22
C GLY A 61 -19.63 -13.21 14.00
N LEU A 62 -18.39 -13.48 14.45
CA LEU A 62 -17.56 -12.51 15.15
C LEU A 62 -16.83 -11.65 14.13
N THR A 63 -17.23 -10.38 14.02
CA THR A 63 -16.50 -9.38 13.24
C THR A 63 -15.30 -8.88 14.04
N SER A 64 -14.27 -9.72 14.20
CA SER A 64 -13.01 -9.33 14.85
C SER A 64 -12.18 -8.49 13.88
N GLY A 65 -12.50 -7.21 13.73
CA GLY A 65 -11.84 -6.31 12.80
C GLY A 65 -11.71 -4.90 13.37
N LEU A 66 -10.68 -4.19 12.93
CA LEU A 66 -10.54 -2.75 13.11
C LEU A 66 -11.83 -2.09 12.61
N ASN A 67 -12.60 -1.44 13.48
CA ASN A 67 -13.83 -0.75 13.08
C ASN A 67 -13.58 0.76 13.08
N ASN A 68 -13.37 1.32 11.88
CA ASN A 68 -13.13 2.75 11.66
C ASN A 68 -11.92 3.26 12.47
N VAL A 69 -10.80 2.55 12.34
CA VAL A 69 -9.57 2.90 13.07
C VAL A 69 -8.75 3.89 12.28
N LEU A 70 -8.28 4.94 12.97
CA LEU A 70 -7.22 5.81 12.50
C LEU A 70 -5.88 5.21 12.92
N PHE A 71 -5.05 4.92 11.93
CA PHE A 71 -3.79 4.22 12.08
C PHE A 71 -2.63 5.19 11.82
N ARG A 72 -1.85 5.53 12.85
CA ARG A 72 -0.75 6.50 12.76
C ARG A 72 0.58 5.90 13.18
N ILE A 73 1.61 6.04 12.37
CA ILE A 73 2.97 5.58 12.69
C ILE A 73 3.95 6.73 12.47
N SER A 74 4.74 7.04 13.50
CA SER A 74 5.83 7.99 13.46
C SER A 74 7.07 7.38 14.11
N ALA A 75 8.02 6.95 13.27
CA ALA A 75 9.20 6.21 13.72
C ALA A 75 10.43 6.60 12.88
N PRO A 76 11.19 7.64 13.28
CA PRO A 76 12.29 8.16 12.47
C PRO A 76 13.46 7.20 12.27
N ALA A 77 13.69 6.28 13.21
CA ALA A 77 14.73 5.26 13.09
C ALA A 77 14.27 3.98 12.37
N LEU A 78 13.05 3.95 11.82
CA LEU A 78 12.49 2.75 11.21
C LEU A 78 13.23 2.40 9.93
N VAL A 79 13.81 1.21 9.88
CA VAL A 79 14.60 0.71 8.73
C VAL A 79 13.78 -0.29 7.92
N SER A 80 12.97 -1.11 8.59
CA SER A 80 12.15 -2.14 7.94
C SER A 80 10.70 -2.10 8.45
N ALA A 81 9.75 -2.24 7.54
CA ALA A 81 8.34 -2.27 7.85
C ALA A 81 7.60 -3.35 7.04
N SER A 82 6.74 -4.12 7.70
CA SER A 82 5.86 -5.08 7.05
C SER A 82 4.43 -4.87 7.51
N PHE A 83 3.53 -4.62 6.56
CA PHE A 83 2.10 -4.42 6.79
C PHE A 83 1.31 -5.50 6.04
N GLU A 84 0.44 -6.21 6.74
CA GLU A 84 -0.52 -7.12 6.13
C GLU A 84 -1.93 -6.70 6.58
N PHE A 85 -2.75 -6.30 5.61
CA PHE A 85 -4.13 -5.89 5.79
C PHE A 85 -5.07 -6.81 5.02
N ASP A 86 -6.18 -7.17 5.66
CA ASP A 86 -7.25 -7.99 5.07
C ASP A 86 -8.59 -7.22 5.04
N GLU A 87 -9.59 -7.74 4.32
CA GLU A 87 -10.92 -7.13 4.13
C GLU A 87 -11.62 -6.74 5.44
N GLY A 88 -11.41 -7.56 6.48
CA GLY A 88 -11.94 -7.31 7.81
C GLY A 88 -11.37 -6.06 8.49
N SER A 89 -10.27 -5.51 7.99
CA SER A 89 -9.68 -4.27 8.48
C SER A 89 -10.47 -3.07 7.95
N ARG A 90 -11.38 -2.52 8.75
CA ARG A 90 -12.04 -1.24 8.45
C ARG A 90 -11.19 -0.08 8.91
N ILE A 91 -10.02 0.04 8.30
CA ILE A 91 -9.15 1.19 8.49
C ILE A 91 -9.81 2.37 7.78
N GLN A 92 -10.01 3.45 8.52
CA GLN A 92 -10.58 4.70 8.00
C GLN A 92 -9.49 5.59 7.41
N GLU A 93 -8.32 5.59 8.04
CA GLU A 93 -7.21 6.45 7.65
C GLU A 93 -5.88 5.84 8.09
N CYS A 94 -4.88 5.94 7.22
CA CYS A 94 -3.50 5.59 7.48
C CYS A 94 -2.62 6.83 7.38
N ILE A 95 -1.81 7.09 8.40
CA ILE A 95 -0.87 8.21 8.44
C ILE A 95 0.51 7.66 8.81
N PHE A 96 1.48 7.82 7.93
CA PHE A 96 2.86 7.47 8.21
C PHE A 96 3.72 8.72 8.10
N GLU A 97 4.42 9.04 9.17
CA GLU A 97 5.18 10.28 9.32
C GLU A 97 6.62 9.97 9.71
N ASN A 98 7.52 10.86 9.29
CA ASN A 98 8.93 10.84 9.69
C ASN A 98 9.70 9.57 9.32
N LEU A 99 9.25 8.73 8.38
CA LEU A 99 9.91 7.47 8.00
C LEU A 99 11.12 7.61 7.07
N HIS A 100 11.94 8.66 7.26
CA HIS A 100 13.04 9.00 6.35
C HIS A 100 14.20 8.00 6.34
N CYS A 101 14.33 7.15 7.37
CA CYS A 101 15.30 6.05 7.41
C CYS A 101 14.77 4.73 6.83
N LEU A 102 13.52 4.69 6.34
CA LEU A 102 12.91 3.45 5.87
C LEU A 102 13.66 2.94 4.63
N MET A 103 14.19 1.73 4.72
CA MET A 103 14.94 1.09 3.65
C MET A 103 14.09 0.05 2.93
N GLU A 104 13.35 -0.75 3.69
CA GLU A 104 12.59 -1.89 3.18
C GLU A 104 11.15 -1.83 3.69
N ALA A 105 10.21 -1.91 2.75
CA ALA A 105 8.78 -1.98 3.05
C ALA A 105 8.16 -3.18 2.35
N HIS A 106 7.36 -3.96 3.09
CA HIS A 106 6.54 -5.03 2.58
C HIS A 106 5.08 -4.72 2.87
N VAL A 107 4.25 -4.66 1.84
CA VAL A 107 2.82 -4.36 1.97
C VAL A 107 2.03 -5.48 1.31
N ARG A 108 1.28 -6.21 2.13
CA ARG A 108 0.32 -7.21 1.67
C ARG A 108 -1.09 -6.71 1.92
N ILE A 109 -1.89 -6.64 0.87
CA ILE A 109 -3.25 -6.15 0.91
C ILE A 109 -4.16 -7.19 0.27
N ARG A 110 -5.04 -7.78 1.07
CA ARG A 110 -6.04 -8.76 0.62
C ARG A 110 -7.43 -8.14 0.64
N ASN A 111 -8.18 -8.36 -0.44
CA ASN A 111 -9.62 -8.13 -0.50
C ASN A 111 -10.08 -6.72 -0.04
N ILE A 112 -9.35 -5.66 -0.40
CA ILE A 112 -9.79 -4.30 -0.07
C ILE A 112 -10.96 -3.91 -0.98
N SER A 113 -12.08 -3.50 -0.37
CA SER A 113 -13.23 -2.98 -1.11
C SER A 113 -12.87 -1.73 -1.92
N TYR A 114 -13.49 -1.56 -3.09
CA TYR A 114 -13.23 -0.41 -3.99
C TYR A 114 -13.33 0.94 -3.27
N SER A 115 -14.28 1.10 -2.37
CA SER A 115 -14.48 2.31 -1.55
C SER A 115 -13.26 2.69 -0.67
N ARG A 116 -12.31 1.77 -0.47
CA ARG A 116 -11.14 1.93 0.41
C ARG A 116 -9.81 1.97 -0.32
N GLN A 117 -9.82 2.15 -1.64
CA GLN A 117 -8.59 2.33 -2.42
C GLN A 117 -7.75 3.53 -1.93
N HIS A 118 -8.37 4.55 -1.35
CA HIS A 118 -7.66 5.69 -0.77
C HIS A 118 -6.70 5.30 0.37
N ILE A 119 -6.97 4.21 1.11
CA ILE A 119 -6.07 3.70 2.17
C ILE A 119 -4.76 3.21 1.58
N ILE A 120 -4.82 2.56 0.42
CA ILE A 120 -3.62 2.09 -0.26
C ILE A 120 -2.77 3.28 -0.68
N SER A 121 -3.39 4.34 -1.23
CA SER A 121 -2.68 5.58 -1.58
C SER A 121 -2.01 6.22 -0.35
N GLN A 122 -2.69 6.25 0.79
CA GLN A 122 -2.15 6.76 2.04
C GLN A 122 -0.96 5.92 2.56
N ILE A 123 -1.08 4.58 2.48
CA ILE A 123 0.02 3.67 2.82
C ILE A 123 1.22 3.95 1.93
N LEU A 124 1.01 3.98 0.61
CA LEU A 124 2.11 4.17 -0.31
C LEU A 124 2.76 5.54 -0.13
N GLU A 125 1.98 6.61 0.03
CA GLU A 125 2.50 7.97 0.30
C GLU A 125 3.37 7.99 1.56
N GLY A 126 2.92 7.27 2.59
CA GLY A 126 3.65 7.07 3.82
C GLY A 126 5.00 6.35 3.66
N LEU A 127 5.09 5.45 2.68
CA LEU A 127 6.26 4.63 2.41
C LEU A 127 7.17 5.22 1.32
N ARG A 128 6.95 6.47 0.92
CA ARG A 128 7.69 7.13 -0.18
C ARG A 128 9.21 7.18 -0.01
N TYR A 129 9.71 7.03 1.22
CA TYR A 129 11.15 7.00 1.54
C TYR A 129 11.78 5.61 1.42
N ALA A 130 10.98 4.55 1.30
CA ALA A 130 11.47 3.18 1.18
C ALA A 130 12.35 3.05 -0.07
N ARG A 131 13.53 2.42 0.06
CA ARG A 131 14.38 2.13 -1.11
C ARG A 131 13.93 0.88 -1.86
N SER A 132 13.38 -0.08 -1.11
CA SER A 132 12.82 -1.33 -1.61
C SER A 132 11.37 -1.46 -1.13
N LEU A 133 10.45 -1.61 -2.07
CA LEU A 133 9.04 -1.81 -1.79
C LEU A 133 8.56 -3.12 -2.42
N THR A 134 8.13 -4.04 -1.57
CA THR A 134 7.46 -5.27 -2.01
C THR A 134 5.97 -5.15 -1.77
N MET A 135 5.18 -5.37 -2.82
CA MET A 135 3.73 -5.30 -2.76
C MET A 135 3.09 -6.59 -3.23
N ASP A 136 2.21 -7.10 -2.38
CA ASP A 136 1.32 -8.23 -2.65
C ASP A 136 -0.11 -7.73 -2.45
N ALA A 137 -0.62 -7.02 -3.45
CA ALA A 137 -1.97 -6.46 -3.44
C ALA A 137 -2.82 -7.18 -4.48
N ILE A 138 -4.01 -7.64 -4.10
CA ILE A 138 -4.94 -8.29 -5.02
C ILE A 138 -5.57 -7.29 -6.01
N ASP A 139 -5.71 -6.03 -5.60
CA ASP A 139 -6.25 -4.94 -6.41
C ASP A 139 -5.34 -3.72 -6.27
N PHE A 140 -4.58 -3.39 -7.31
CA PHE A 140 -3.81 -2.14 -7.32
C PHE A 140 -4.75 -0.96 -7.58
N PRO A 141 -4.77 0.06 -6.71
CA PRO A 141 -5.51 1.28 -7.00
C PRO A 141 -4.84 2.01 -8.16
N VAL A 142 -5.56 2.97 -8.76
CA VAL A 142 -4.92 4.00 -9.58
C VAL A 142 -3.97 4.78 -8.67
N ILE A 143 -2.67 4.51 -8.78
CA ILE A 143 -1.65 5.18 -8.00
C ILE A 143 -1.51 6.60 -8.55
N ARG A 144 -1.84 7.60 -7.73
CA ARG A 144 -1.67 9.01 -8.10
C ARG A 144 -0.19 9.42 -8.06
N HIS A 145 0.12 10.46 -8.82
CA HIS A 145 1.44 10.76 -9.36
C HIS A 145 2.58 11.17 -8.40
N LYS A 146 2.57 10.84 -7.10
CA LYS A 146 3.56 11.39 -6.13
C LYS A 146 4.30 10.41 -5.22
N VAL A 147 4.12 9.11 -5.41
CA VAL A 147 4.38 8.19 -4.30
C VAL A 147 5.78 7.55 -4.29
N PHE A 148 6.52 7.56 -5.40
CA PHE A 148 7.71 6.70 -5.56
C PHE A 148 9.04 7.43 -5.77
N HIS A 149 9.19 8.65 -5.27
CA HIS A 149 10.38 9.46 -5.54
C HIS A 149 11.70 8.80 -5.10
N GLU A 150 11.75 8.05 -4.00
CA GLU A 150 12.99 7.39 -3.52
C GLU A 150 13.06 5.88 -3.78
N VAL A 151 11.99 5.29 -4.31
CA VAL A 151 11.91 3.83 -4.48
C VAL A 151 12.79 3.39 -5.66
N LYS A 152 13.80 2.57 -5.36
CA LYS A 152 14.76 2.06 -6.36
C LYS A 152 14.39 0.67 -6.86
N VAL A 153 13.75 -0.12 -6.01
CA VAL A 153 13.36 -1.51 -6.28
C VAL A 153 11.90 -1.70 -5.93
N ILE A 154 11.13 -2.21 -6.89
CA ILE A 154 9.73 -2.59 -6.68
C ILE A 154 9.55 -4.07 -7.03
N THR A 155 8.98 -4.83 -6.11
CA THR A 155 8.59 -6.23 -6.32
C THR A 155 7.07 -6.35 -6.24
N LEU A 156 6.45 -6.84 -7.31
CA LEU A 156 5.00 -6.98 -7.45
C LEU A 156 4.62 -8.46 -7.58
N TYR A 157 3.67 -8.93 -6.77
CA TYR A 157 3.09 -10.27 -6.91
C TYR A 157 1.74 -10.20 -7.64
N THR A 158 1.61 -10.88 -8.79
CA THR A 158 0.43 -10.76 -9.68
C THR A 158 -0.69 -11.76 -9.40
N HIS A 159 -0.71 -12.42 -8.22
CA HIS A 159 -1.51 -13.63 -7.99
C HIS A 159 -3.01 -13.51 -8.31
N THR A 160 -3.58 -12.31 -8.34
CA THR A 160 -4.98 -12.05 -8.69
C THR A 160 -5.21 -10.68 -9.35
N VAL A 161 -4.14 -9.97 -9.73
CA VAL A 161 -4.10 -8.50 -9.88
C VAL A 161 -4.95 -7.91 -10.99
N LEU A 162 -5.43 -8.70 -11.94
CA LEU A 162 -5.74 -8.15 -13.27
C LEU A 162 -7.08 -8.55 -13.87
N THR A 163 -8.00 -9.16 -13.15
CA THR A 163 -9.35 -9.38 -13.74
C THR A 163 -10.18 -8.09 -13.79
N LYS A 164 -9.81 -7.03 -13.07
CA LYS A 164 -10.55 -5.74 -13.00
C LYS A 164 -9.80 -4.53 -13.57
N PHE A 165 -8.56 -4.71 -13.99
CA PHE A 165 -7.71 -3.63 -14.49
C PHE A 165 -8.17 -3.05 -15.84
N SER A 166 -8.92 -3.81 -16.66
CA SER A 166 -9.32 -3.41 -18.02
C SER A 166 -10.34 -2.27 -18.11
N LYS A 167 -10.96 -1.85 -17.00
CA LYS A 167 -11.91 -0.72 -17.01
C LYS A 167 -11.32 0.61 -16.53
N TYR A 168 -10.17 0.63 -15.86
CA TYR A 168 -9.78 1.80 -15.04
C TYR A 168 -8.30 2.18 -15.09
N VAL A 169 -7.52 1.58 -15.97
CA VAL A 169 -6.13 1.99 -16.16
C VAL A 169 -6.08 3.09 -17.22
N SER A 170 -6.47 4.29 -16.81
CA SER A 170 -5.96 5.51 -17.41
C SER A 170 -4.73 5.92 -16.62
N PHE A 171 -3.56 5.39 -16.97
CA PHE A 171 -2.29 6.00 -16.56
C PHE A 171 -2.05 7.20 -17.48
N ASP A 172 -2.87 8.25 -17.38
CA ASP A 172 -2.90 9.43 -18.26
C ASP A 172 -2.29 9.17 -19.65
N LEU A 173 -2.92 8.27 -20.39
CA LEU A 173 -2.79 8.17 -21.83
C LEU A 173 -4.19 8.43 -22.38
N TRP A 174 -4.48 9.72 -22.61
CA TRP A 174 -5.55 10.09 -23.52
C TRP A 174 -5.20 9.53 -24.91
N VAL A 175 -5.75 8.36 -25.24
CA VAL A 175 -6.02 8.01 -26.63
C VAL A 175 -7.51 8.21 -26.82
N VAL A 176 -7.82 9.34 -27.45
CA VAL A 176 -9.09 9.57 -28.12
C VAL A 176 -9.37 8.35 -29.00
N SER A 177 -10.39 7.57 -28.65
CA SER A 177 -11.15 6.80 -29.64
C SER A 177 -12.52 7.44 -29.76
N THR A 178 -12.67 8.20 -30.83
CA THR A 178 -13.92 8.74 -31.36
C THR A 178 -14.95 7.64 -31.62
N GLN A 179 -16.13 7.67 -30.98
CA GLN A 179 -17.41 8.05 -31.62
C GLN A 179 -18.65 7.89 -30.70
N CYS A 180 -19.50 8.93 -30.76
CA CYS A 180 -20.97 9.01 -30.63
C CYS A 180 -21.69 8.62 -29.32
N SER A 181 -22.03 9.63 -28.52
CA SER A 181 -23.42 10.11 -28.40
C SER A 181 -23.47 11.49 -27.71
N SER A 182 -24.42 12.31 -28.15
CA SER A 182 -24.54 13.76 -27.96
C SER A 182 -24.79 14.25 -26.52
N SER A 183 -24.38 15.52 -26.33
CA SER A 183 -24.78 16.52 -25.32
C SER A 183 -24.28 16.37 -23.88
N ALA A 184 -23.20 17.09 -23.56
CA ALA A 184 -23.23 18.34 -22.76
C ALA A 184 -21.77 18.74 -22.46
N GLU A 185 -21.35 19.89 -22.99
CA GLU A 185 -19.99 20.41 -22.86
C GLU A 185 -19.68 20.73 -21.39
N THR A 186 -18.73 20.00 -20.81
CA THR A 186 -18.02 20.45 -19.60
C THR A 186 -16.53 20.43 -19.93
N SER A 187 -15.92 21.60 -19.99
CA SER A 187 -14.49 21.78 -20.23
C SER A 187 -13.71 21.30 -19.00
N VAL A 188 -13.13 20.10 -19.10
CA VAL A 188 -12.15 19.60 -18.12
C VAL A 188 -10.75 19.91 -18.65
N GLN A 189 -10.02 20.76 -17.94
CA GLN A 189 -8.61 21.03 -18.22
C GLN A 189 -7.78 19.79 -17.90
N THR A 190 -7.03 19.30 -18.90
CA THR A 190 -6.15 18.14 -18.83
C THR A 190 -4.78 18.51 -18.24
N GLU A 191 -4.46 18.02 -17.04
CA GLU A 191 -3.11 18.06 -16.47
C GLU A 191 -2.35 16.76 -16.81
N ALA A 192 -1.89 16.63 -18.06
CA ALA A 192 -1.13 15.45 -18.52
C ALA A 192 0.38 15.50 -18.22
N GLU A 193 0.89 16.54 -17.55
CA GLU A 193 2.32 16.85 -17.54
C GLU A 193 3.13 16.36 -16.32
N SER A 194 2.54 15.76 -15.29
CA SER A 194 3.26 15.50 -14.02
C SER A 194 3.75 14.06 -13.79
N SER A 195 3.37 13.09 -14.63
CA SER A 195 3.69 11.67 -14.40
C SER A 195 5.15 11.31 -14.72
N HIS A 196 5.84 12.13 -15.52
CA HIS A 196 7.20 11.85 -16.01
C HIS A 196 8.26 11.73 -14.91
N ASN A 197 8.02 12.20 -13.69
CA ASN A 197 9.02 12.20 -12.62
C ASN A 197 9.00 10.96 -11.73
N LEU A 198 7.94 10.14 -11.76
CA LEU A 198 7.74 9.08 -10.76
C LEU A 198 8.71 7.92 -10.88
N LEU A 199 9.02 7.52 -12.10
CA LEU A 199 9.80 6.31 -12.37
C LEU A 199 11.24 6.63 -12.79
N GLN A 200 11.65 7.90 -12.68
CA GLN A 200 13.00 8.34 -13.05
C GLN A 200 14.09 7.74 -12.16
N HIS A 201 13.74 7.26 -10.97
CA HIS A 201 14.68 6.65 -10.02
C HIS A 201 14.55 5.13 -9.92
N LEU A 202 13.54 4.54 -10.58
CA LEU A 202 13.28 3.11 -10.53
C LEU A 202 14.36 2.36 -11.31
N LYS A 203 15.16 1.54 -10.63
CA LYS A 203 16.30 0.82 -11.24
C LYS A 203 16.02 -0.64 -11.50
N SER A 204 15.19 -1.27 -10.67
CA SER A 204 14.88 -2.69 -10.77
C SER A 204 13.41 -2.94 -10.50
N VAL A 205 12.79 -3.77 -11.33
CA VAL A 205 11.44 -4.28 -11.11
C VAL A 205 11.44 -5.80 -11.19
N GLU A 206 10.73 -6.42 -10.26
CA GLU A 206 10.47 -7.85 -10.26
C GLU A 206 8.97 -8.12 -10.24
N ILE A 207 8.48 -8.83 -11.24
CA ILE A 207 7.07 -9.22 -11.38
C ILE A 207 6.97 -10.73 -11.20
N CYS A 208 6.40 -11.14 -10.06
CA CYS A 208 6.24 -12.53 -9.67
C CYS A 208 4.87 -13.07 -10.09
N GLY A 209 4.86 -14.23 -10.75
CA GLY A 209 3.62 -14.91 -11.16
C GLY A 209 3.07 -14.47 -12.52
N PHE A 210 3.94 -13.96 -13.40
CA PHE A 210 3.57 -13.39 -14.71
C PHE A 210 2.89 -14.43 -15.63
N ARG A 211 1.62 -14.21 -15.96
CA ARG A 211 0.73 -15.09 -16.75
C ARG A 211 0.58 -14.70 -18.24
N ARG A 212 1.18 -13.59 -18.68
CA ARG A 212 1.11 -13.04 -20.04
C ARG A 212 -0.29 -12.61 -20.47
N ILE A 213 -1.12 -12.16 -19.52
CA ILE A 213 -2.42 -11.57 -19.86
C ILE A 213 -2.26 -10.11 -20.31
N ALA A 214 -3.21 -9.60 -21.09
CA ALA A 214 -3.12 -8.28 -21.74
C ALA A 214 -2.69 -7.15 -20.79
N LEU A 215 -3.18 -7.18 -19.55
CA LEU A 215 -2.90 -6.15 -18.57
C LEU A 215 -1.51 -6.26 -17.92
N GLU A 216 -0.95 -7.46 -17.79
CA GLU A 216 0.45 -7.59 -17.35
C GLU A 216 1.38 -7.05 -18.44
N ILE A 217 1.04 -7.30 -19.71
CA ILE A 217 1.76 -6.78 -20.87
C ILE A 217 1.67 -5.25 -20.92
N GLU A 218 0.49 -4.70 -20.63
CA GLU A 218 0.28 -3.25 -20.54
C GLU A 218 1.12 -2.63 -19.42
N LEU A 219 1.14 -3.23 -18.22
CA LEU A 219 1.99 -2.79 -17.11
C LEU A 219 3.47 -2.81 -17.50
N VAL A 220 3.94 -3.90 -18.11
CA VAL A 220 5.34 -3.99 -18.60
C VAL A 220 5.62 -2.89 -19.63
N SER A 221 4.71 -2.68 -20.59
CA SER A 221 4.86 -1.63 -21.61
C SER A 221 4.92 -0.24 -20.98
N PHE A 222 4.07 0.02 -20.00
CA PHE A 222 4.05 1.27 -19.23
C PHE A 222 5.38 1.49 -18.49
N LEU A 223 5.90 0.46 -17.81
CA LEU A 223 7.17 0.53 -17.10
C LEU A 223 8.32 0.83 -18.06
N LEU A 224 8.39 0.12 -19.19
CA LEU A 224 9.43 0.34 -20.20
C LEU A 224 9.35 1.74 -20.83
N LYS A 225 8.15 2.31 -20.99
CA LYS A 225 7.95 3.64 -21.54
C LYS A 225 8.34 4.76 -20.57
N ASN A 226 8.10 4.58 -19.28
CA ASN A 226 8.16 5.67 -18.30
C ASN A 226 9.34 5.56 -17.31
N ALA A 227 9.93 4.39 -17.10
CA ALA A 227 11.04 4.19 -16.17
C ALA A 227 12.40 4.30 -16.88
N ALA A 228 12.79 5.53 -17.24
CA ALA A 228 14.03 5.78 -18.00
C ALA A 228 15.32 5.24 -17.31
N ALA A 229 15.32 5.10 -15.98
CA ALA A 229 16.44 4.56 -15.23
C ALA A 229 16.39 3.04 -14.98
N LEU A 230 15.40 2.33 -15.55
CA LEU A 230 15.19 0.90 -15.34
C LEU A 230 16.34 0.10 -15.96
N LYS A 231 17.12 -0.57 -15.10
CA LYS A 231 18.27 -1.40 -15.51
C LYS A 231 17.95 -2.88 -15.53
N LYS A 232 16.94 -3.30 -14.75
CA LYS A 232 16.59 -4.71 -14.57
C LYS A 232 15.08 -4.86 -14.50
N LEU A 233 14.53 -5.71 -15.36
CA LEU A 233 13.14 -6.14 -15.33
C LEU A 233 13.11 -7.66 -15.31
N ASN A 234 12.69 -8.23 -14.18
CA ASN A 234 12.57 -9.68 -14.00
C ASN A 234 11.09 -10.08 -14.11
N LEU A 235 10.77 -10.95 -15.05
CA LEU A 235 9.44 -11.57 -15.17
C LEU A 235 9.55 -13.04 -14.75
N ILE A 236 9.00 -13.38 -13.58
CA ILE A 236 9.02 -14.75 -13.06
C ILE A 236 7.71 -15.42 -13.43
N VAL A 237 7.77 -16.30 -14.43
CA VAL A 237 6.65 -17.10 -14.92
C VAL A 237 6.43 -18.30 -13.98
N ARG A 238 5.17 -18.61 -13.69
CA ARG A 238 4.77 -19.85 -13.02
C ARG A 238 4.33 -20.91 -14.03
#